data_AF-I1CQH1-F1
#
_entry.id   AF-I1CQH1-F1
#
_cell.length_a   1.000
_cell.length_b   1.000
_cell.length_c   1.000
_cell.angle_alpha   90.00
_cell.angle_beta   90.00
_cell.angle_gamma   90.00
#
_symmetry.space_group_name_H-M   'P 1'
#
loop_
_entity.id
_entity.type
_entity.pdbx_description
1 polymer ?
#
loop_
_entity_poly.entity_id
_entity_poly.type
_entity_poly.pdbx_seq_one_letter_code
_entity_poly.pdbx_strand_id
1 'polypeptide(L)' 'MAYADDVLVFLTRPTELQTLLHLVSLYGKASNARLNRGKTMAVSLSGEDHHDWRQTPIANGITQ' A
#
# COMPACT_ATOMS: atom_id res chain seq x y z
N MET A 1 8.80 -3.96 7.57
CA MET A 1 9.38 -3.31 8.77
C MET A 1 8.36 -2.31 9.25
N ALA A 2 8.00 -2.30 10.53
CA ALA A 2 7.10 -1.29 11.10
C ALA A 2 7.88 -0.55 12.18
N TYR A 3 7.97 0.77 12.06
CA TYR A 3 8.58 1.63 13.07
C TYR A 3 7.56 2.70 13.45
N ALA A 4 7.13 2.66 14.71
CA ALA A 4 6.03 3.47 15.21
C ALA A 4 4.77 3.33 14.32
N ASP A 5 4.37 4.40 13.65
CA ASP A 5 3.19 4.53 12.80
C ASP A 5 3.45 4.29 11.30
N ASP A 6 4.72 4.15 10.91
CA ASP A 6 5.11 3.89 9.52
C ASP A 6 5.33 2.39 9.27
N VAL A 7 4.69 1.86 8.22
CA VAL A 7 4.77 0.45 7.83
C VAL A 7 5.28 0.32 6.41
N LEU A 8 6.40 -0.40 6.24
CA LEU A 8 6.94 -0.80 4.95
C LEU A 8 6.52 -2.24 4.64
N VAL A 9 5.81 -2.41 3.52
CA VAL A 9 5.36 -3.70 2.98
C VAL A 9 5.96 -3.92 1.60
N PHE A 10 6.55 -5.09 1.40
CA PHE A 10 7.03 -5.53 0.10
C PHE A 10 5.97 -6.41 -0.53
N LEU A 11 5.58 -6.10 -1.77
CA LEU A 11 4.61 -6.87 -2.53
C LEU A 11 5.30 -7.44 -3.76
N THR A 12 5.02 -8.70 -4.07
CA THR A 12 5.60 -9.37 -5.24
C THR A 12 4.65 -9.33 -6.42
N ARG A 13 3.33 -9.28 -6.17
CA ARG A 13 2.29 -9.25 -7.21
C ARG A 13 1.29 -8.10 -7.03
N PRO A 14 0.80 -7.47 -8.11
CA PRO A 14 -0.16 -6.35 -8.01
C PRO A 14 -1.44 -6.72 -7.26
N THR A 15 -1.88 -7.97 -7.39
CA THR A 15 -3.08 -8.52 -6.74
C THR A 15 -2.97 -8.52 -5.21
N GLU A 16 -1.76 -8.55 -4.67
CA GLU A 16 -1.52 -8.54 -3.22
C GLU A 16 -1.82 -7.16 -2.61
N LEU A 17 -1.75 -6.08 -3.39
CA LEU A 17 -2.08 -4.74 -2.91
C LEU A 17 -3.54 -4.63 -2.47
N GLN A 18 -4.47 -5.24 -3.21
CA GLN A 18 -5.89 -5.23 -2.80
C GLN A 18 -6.10 -6.00 -1.50
N THR A 19 -5.43 -7.15 -1.35
CA THR A 19 -5.50 -7.96 -0.13
C THR A 19 -4.92 -7.19 1.05
N LEU A 20 -3.78 -6.53 0.86
CA LEU A 20 -3.16 -5.68 1.88
C LEU A 20 -4.10 -4.54 2.30
N LEU A 21 -4.69 -3.82 1.35
CA LEU A 21 -5.63 -2.73 1.66
C LEU A 21 -6.87 -3.21 2.41
N HIS A 22 -7.36 -4.41 2.08
CA HIS A 22 -8.47 -5.03 2.79
C HIS A 22 -8.07 -5.34 4.25
N LEU A 23 -6.90 -5.96 4.46
CA LEU A 23 -6.39 -6.29 5.80
C LEU A 23 -6.12 -5.03 6.62
N VAL A 24 -5.54 -3.99 6.04
CA VAL A 24 -5.31 -2.70 6.69
C VAL A 24 -6.63 -2.03 7.06
N SER A 25 -7.65 -2.12 6.20
CA SER A 25 -8.98 -1.61 6.52
C SER A 25 -9.65 -2.40 7.65
N LEU A 26 -9.51 -3.73 7.66
CA LEU A 26 -10.03 -4.59 8.71
C LEU A 26 -9.36 -4.31 10.06
N TYR A 27 -8.03 -4.21 10.04
CA TYR A 27 -7.24 -3.83 11.21
C TYR A 27 -7.65 -2.44 11.71
N GLY A 28 -7.80 -1.47 10.81
CA GLY A 28 -8.22 -0.12 11.17
C GLY A 28 -9.60 -0.05 11.81
N LYS A 29 -10.53 -0.93 11.43
CA LYS A 29 -11.85 -1.04 12.09
C LYS A 29 -11.75 -1.59 13.51
N ALA A 30 -10.83 -2.52 13.76
CA ALA A 30 -10.65 -3.14 15.07
C ALA A 30 -9.81 -2.30 16.03
N SER A 31 -8.80 -1.57 15.51
CA SER A 31 -7.83 -0.83 16.32
C SER A 31 -8.04 0.69 16.28
N ASN A 32 -9.03 1.18 15.54
CA ASN A 32 -9.25 2.60 15.22
C ASN A 32 -8.06 3.26 14.50
N ALA A 33 -7.13 2.48 13.94
CA ALA A 33 -6.00 2.98 13.17
C ALA A 33 -6.46 3.39 11.76
N ARG A 34 -5.95 4.50 11.24
CA ARG A 34 -6.30 5.01 9.92
C ARG A 34 -5.07 5.07 9.04
N LEU A 35 -5.09 4.34 7.92
CA LEU A 35 -4.06 4.47 6.89
C LEU A 35 -4.14 5.88 6.30
N ASN A 36 -3.05 6.64 6.43
CA ASN A 36 -2.94 7.95 5.82
C ASN A 36 -2.47 7.81 4.36
N ARG A 37 -3.44 7.66 3.45
CA ARG A 37 -3.19 7.44 2.02
C ARG A 37 -2.35 8.55 1.37
N GLY A 38 -2.50 9.79 1.82
CA GLY A 38 -1.70 10.93 1.33
C GLY A 38 -0.24 10.94 1.80
N LYS A 39 0.11 10.11 2.79
CA LYS A 39 1.50 9.84 3.19
C LYS A 39 1.99 8.46 2.75
N THR A 40 1.11 7.66 2.14
CA THR A 40 1.48 6.32 1.66
C THR A 40 2.11 6.47 0.28
N MET A 41 3.28 5.88 0.11
CA MET A 41 4.03 5.91 -1.15
C MET A 41 4.24 4.49 -1.66
N ALA A 42 4.02 4.27 -2.95
CA ALA A 42 4.26 3.00 -3.61
C ALA A 42 5.48 3.10 -4.51
N VAL A 43 6.59 2.47 -4.11
CA VAL A 43 7.87 2.52 -4.83
C VAL A 43 8.15 1.19 -5.52
N SER A 44 8.45 1.23 -6.82
CA SER A 44 8.94 0.05 -7.55
C SER A 44 10.42 -0.18 -7.23
N LEU A 45 10.73 -1.36 -6.70
CA LEU A 45 12.12 -1.75 -6.38
C LEU A 45 12.82 -2.48 -7.54
N SER A 46 12.09 -2.85 -8.59
CA SER A 46 12.67 -3.51 -9.76
C SER A 46 13.39 -2.55 -10.71
N GLY A 47 13.19 -1.23 -10.55
CA GLY A 47 13.69 -0.21 -11.49
C GLY A 47 12.97 -0.20 -12.84
N GLU A 48 12.11 -1.20 -13.10
CA GLU A 48 11.27 -1.27 -14.29
C GLU A 48 9.85 -0.80 -14.00
N ASP A 49 9.30 -0.10 -14.98
CA ASP A 49 8.07 0.67 -14.84
C ASP A 49 6.86 -0.18 -15.26
N HIS A 50 6.50 -1.15 -14.42
CA HIS A 50 5.42 -2.09 -14.69
C HIS A 50 4.06 -1.37 -14.75
N HIS A 51 3.45 -1.37 -15.93
CA HIS A 51 2.20 -0.66 -16.22
C HIS A 51 1.04 -1.09 -15.29
N ASP A 52 0.98 -2.37 -14.93
CA ASP A 52 -0.02 -2.92 -14.02
C ASP A 52 0.10 -2.33 -12.61
N TRP A 53 1.34 -2.11 -12.14
CA TRP A 53 1.64 -1.52 -10.85
C TRP A 53 1.43 -0.01 -10.81
N ARG A 54 1.36 0.66 -11.97
CA ARG A 54 1.09 2.09 -11.99
C ARG A 54 -0.36 2.42 -11.69
N GLN A 55 -1.29 1.64 -12.21
CA GLN A 55 -2.70 1.95 -12.12
C GLN A 55 -3.29 1.60 -10.75
N THR A 56 -2.76 0.57 -10.08
CA THR A 56 -3.36 0.06 -8.83
C THR A 56 -3.22 1.02 -7.63
N PRO A 57 -2.06 1.64 -7.34
CA PRO A 57 -1.90 2.58 -6.23
C PRO A 57 -2.66 3.88 -6.45
N ILE A 58 -2.62 4.42 -7.67
CA ILE A 58 -3.31 5.66 -8.04
C ILE A 58 -4.83 5.50 -7.88
N ALA A 59 -5.39 4.37 -8.34
CA ALA A 59 -6.81 4.05 -8.16
C ALA A 59 -7.23 3.96 -6.67
N ASN A 60 -6.26 3.76 -5.77
CA ASN A 60 -6.47 3.69 -4.32
C ASN A 60 -6.07 4.98 -3.58
N GLY A 61 -5.77 6.07 -4.31
CA GLY A 61 -5.41 7.35 -3.72
C GLY A 61 -4.05 7.34 -3.01
N ILE A 62 -3.15 6.42 -3.42
CA ILE A 62 -1.78 6.30 -2.94
C ILE A 62 -0.88 6.99 -3.97
N THR A 63 0.00 7.87 -3.50
CA THR A 63 1.02 8.54 -4.31
C THR A 63 2.14 7.57 -4.71
N GLN A 64 2.74 7.76 -5.90
CA GLN A 64 3.93 7.04 -6.34
C GLN A 64 5.19 7.79 -5.96
#